data_AF-A0A3E0PW33-F1
#
_entry.id   AF-A0A3E0PW33-F1
#
_cell.length_a   1.000
_cell.length_b   1.000
_cell.length_c   1.000
_cell.angle_alpha   90.00
_cell.angle_beta   90.00
_cell.angle_gamma   90.00
#
_symmetry.space_group_name_H-M   'P 1'
#
loop_
_entity.id
_entity.type
_entity.pdbx_description
1 polymer ?
#
loop_
_entity_poly.entity_id
_entity_poly.type
_entity_poly.pdbx_seq_one_letter_code
_entity_poly.pdbx_strand_id
1 'polypeptide(L)'
;MEDSVQPDAVEPGEEYVEADHADDTDQPPVSEPTKLIRIASMTRAMLDEVRQAPLDEGGRARLAEVHGRSVDELRGVLSTDLLEEFDEIMIPLRDGEATEAELRIAQAQLIGWLEGLFHGIQASLWSQQMAAQNQLAEMQKRALTAPKQNEDGSSGLYL
;
A
#
# COMPACT_ATOMS: atom_id res chain seq x y z
N MET A 1 16.97 -9.11 64.10
CA MET A 1 15.65 -9.02 63.43
C MET A 1 15.97 -8.69 61.99
N GLU A 2 16.21 -9.74 61.22
CA GLU A 2 16.34 -9.72 59.77
C GLU A 2 14.94 -9.56 59.18
N ASP A 3 14.78 -8.68 58.19
CA ASP A 3 13.62 -8.69 57.31
C ASP A 3 14.17 -8.64 55.87
N SER A 4 14.15 -9.81 55.23
CA SER A 4 14.62 -10.02 53.86
C SER A 4 13.44 -9.80 52.91
N VAL A 5 13.44 -8.70 52.17
CA VAL A 5 12.50 -8.48 51.07
C VAL A 5 12.94 -9.34 49.88
N GLN A 6 12.14 -10.35 49.54
CA GLN A 6 12.30 -11.15 48.32
C GLN A 6 11.92 -10.32 47.08
N PRO A 7 12.65 -10.44 45.97
CA PRO A 7 12.22 -9.88 44.69
C PRO A 7 11.15 -10.78 44.06
N ASP A 8 10.09 -10.16 43.57
CA ASP A 8 8.97 -10.81 42.89
C ASP A 8 9.48 -11.51 41.61
N ALA A 9 9.13 -12.79 41.47
CA ALA A 9 9.55 -13.61 40.34
C ALA A 9 8.68 -13.29 39.12
N VAL A 10 9.30 -12.82 38.04
CA VAL A 10 8.65 -12.71 36.73
C VAL A 10 8.60 -14.10 36.11
N GLU A 11 7.40 -14.66 35.95
CA GLU A 11 7.20 -15.89 35.16
C GLU A 11 7.44 -15.60 33.67
N PRO A 12 8.26 -16.40 32.96
CA PRO A 12 8.42 -16.28 31.52
C PRO A 12 7.51 -17.30 30.83
N GLY A 13 6.48 -16.85 30.12
CA GLY A 13 5.59 -17.78 29.45
C GLY A 13 4.39 -17.19 28.74
N GLU A 14 4.56 -16.10 27.98
CA GLU A 14 3.66 -15.82 26.86
C GLU A 14 4.46 -16.00 25.58
N GLU A 15 4.37 -17.22 25.06
CA GLU A 15 4.71 -17.56 23.69
C GLU A 15 3.81 -16.69 22.81
N TYR A 16 4.40 -15.64 22.22
CA TYR A 16 3.76 -14.90 21.15
C TYR A 16 3.57 -15.91 20.02
N VAL A 17 2.36 -16.47 19.94
CA VAL A 17 1.87 -17.16 18.75
C VAL A 17 1.89 -16.11 17.64
N GLU A 18 2.96 -16.15 16.87
CA GLU A 18 3.05 -15.49 15.57
C GLU A 18 1.89 -16.07 14.76
N ALA A 19 0.82 -15.27 14.64
CA ALA A 19 -0.30 -15.63 13.80
C ALA A 19 0.26 -15.81 12.39
N ASP A 20 0.23 -17.06 11.94
CA ASP A 20 0.57 -17.49 10.60
C ASP A 20 -0.40 -16.81 9.61
N HIS A 21 -0.12 -15.55 9.25
CA HIS A 21 -0.75 -14.84 8.14
C HIS A 21 -0.16 -15.36 6.82
N ALA A 22 -0.20 -16.67 6.64
CA ALA A 22 0.13 -17.34 5.39
C ALA A 22 -1.14 -17.46 4.53
N ASP A 23 -1.60 -16.35 3.94
CA ASP A 23 -2.36 -16.40 2.66
C ASP A 23 -2.56 -15.05 1.93
N ASP A 24 -2.30 -13.87 2.52
CA ASP A 24 -2.67 -12.58 1.87
C ASP A 24 -1.54 -11.88 1.09
N THR A 25 -0.36 -12.48 1.00
CA THR A 25 0.83 -11.82 0.41
C THR A 25 0.83 -11.76 -1.12
N ASP A 26 -0.12 -12.44 -1.78
CA ASP A 26 -0.19 -12.54 -3.25
C ASP A 26 -1.29 -11.65 -3.88
N GLN A 27 -2.11 -10.96 -3.08
CA GLN A 27 -3.12 -10.05 -3.62
C GLN A 27 -2.47 -8.73 -4.07
N PRO A 28 -2.75 -8.23 -5.29
CA PRO A 28 -2.30 -6.89 -5.65
C PRO A 28 -2.93 -5.86 -4.71
N PRO A 29 -2.22 -4.77 -4.36
CA PRO A 29 -2.73 -3.73 -3.47
C PRO A 29 -4.04 -3.10 -3.97
N VAL A 30 -4.25 -3.15 -5.30
CA VAL A 30 -5.46 -2.64 -5.94
C VAL A 30 -5.92 -3.65 -6.98
N SER A 31 -7.15 -4.15 -6.86
CA SER A 31 -7.73 -5.12 -7.78
C SER A 31 -8.18 -4.49 -9.11
N GLU A 32 -8.65 -3.25 -9.09
CA GLU A 32 -9.11 -2.50 -10.26
C GLU A 32 -8.40 -1.14 -10.45
N PRO A 33 -7.16 -1.10 -10.95
CA PRO A 33 -6.38 0.14 -11.06
C PRO A 33 -7.05 1.23 -11.90
N THR A 34 -7.73 0.85 -12.99
CA THR A 34 -8.45 1.81 -13.85
C THR A 34 -9.63 2.46 -13.13
N LYS A 35 -10.36 1.71 -12.29
CA LYS A 35 -11.48 2.23 -11.52
C LYS A 35 -10.98 3.24 -10.47
N LEU A 36 -9.90 2.90 -9.78
CA LEU A 36 -9.26 3.80 -8.81
C LEU A 36 -8.82 5.12 -9.46
N ILE A 37 -8.19 5.09 -10.63
CA ILE A 37 -7.80 6.31 -11.38
C ILE A 37 -9.01 7.17 -11.74
N ARG A 38 -10.12 6.56 -12.16
CA ARG A 38 -11.36 7.28 -12.48
C ARG A 38 -11.95 7.96 -11.25
N ILE A 39 -11.99 7.27 -10.10
CA ILE A 39 -12.45 7.84 -8.83
C ILE A 39 -11.53 9.00 -8.42
N ALA A 40 -10.21 8.81 -8.42
CA ALA A 40 -9.24 9.84 -8.07
C ALA A 40 -9.41 11.11 -8.93
N SER A 41 -9.60 10.93 -10.24
CA SER A 41 -9.78 12.04 -11.18
C SER A 41 -11.10 12.78 -10.96
N MET A 42 -12.19 12.05 -10.69
CA MET A 42 -13.50 12.62 -10.37
C MET A 42 -13.44 13.41 -9.06
N THR A 43 -12.89 12.83 -8.00
CA THR A 43 -12.70 13.47 -6.69
C THR A 43 -11.88 14.76 -6.81
N ARG A 44 -10.80 14.76 -7.61
CA ARG A 44 -10.01 15.98 -7.89
C ARG A 44 -10.82 17.06 -8.59
N ALA A 45 -11.56 16.69 -9.64
CA ALA A 45 -12.42 17.65 -10.35
C ALA A 45 -13.48 18.26 -9.42
N MET A 46 -14.07 17.46 -8.53
CA MET A 46 -15.04 17.96 -7.53
C MET A 46 -14.39 18.91 -6.52
N LEU A 47 -13.19 18.59 -6.02
CA LEU A 47 -12.45 19.50 -5.13
C LEU A 47 -12.14 20.83 -5.83
N ASP A 48 -11.74 20.78 -7.09
CA ASP A 48 -11.41 21.97 -7.88
C ASP A 48 -12.65 22.83 -8.15
N GLU A 49 -13.82 22.23 -8.39
CA GLU A 49 -15.09 22.96 -8.54
C GLU A 49 -15.44 23.73 -7.26
N VAL A 50 -15.37 23.06 -6.11
CA VAL A 50 -15.67 23.67 -4.79
C VAL A 50 -14.68 24.78 -4.46
N ARG A 51 -13.45 24.75 -5.00
CA ARG A 51 -12.47 25.84 -4.82
C ARG A 51 -12.77 27.06 -5.70
N GLN A 52 -13.45 26.87 -6.82
CA GLN A 52 -13.71 27.94 -7.79
C GLN A 52 -14.97 28.74 -7.48
N ALA A 53 -16.02 28.08 -6.98
CA ALA A 53 -17.30 28.73 -6.69
C ALA A 53 -17.91 28.20 -5.38
N PRO A 54 -18.62 29.06 -4.63
CA PRO A 54 -19.35 28.62 -3.45
C PRO A 54 -20.55 27.73 -3.85
N LEU A 55 -20.81 26.70 -3.04
CA LEU A 55 -21.93 25.79 -3.21
C LEU A 55 -23.15 26.24 -2.39
N ASP A 56 -24.33 26.08 -2.98
CA ASP A 56 -25.58 26.14 -2.23
C ASP A 56 -25.82 24.84 -1.44
N GLU A 57 -26.90 24.79 -0.66
CA GLU A 57 -27.24 23.62 0.17
C GLU A 57 -27.40 22.34 -0.69
N GLY A 58 -28.08 22.45 -1.83
CA GLY A 58 -28.27 21.33 -2.74
C GLY A 58 -26.96 20.79 -3.32
N GLY A 59 -26.05 21.69 -3.72
CA GLY A 59 -24.72 21.35 -4.19
C GLY A 59 -23.87 20.66 -3.12
N ARG A 60 -23.92 21.15 -1.87
CA ARG A 60 -23.22 20.51 -0.75
C ARG A 60 -23.76 19.11 -0.45
N ALA A 61 -25.09 18.95 -0.40
CA ALA A 61 -25.72 17.65 -0.18
C ALA A 61 -25.34 16.65 -1.28
N ARG A 62 -25.33 17.09 -2.55
CA ARG A 62 -24.92 16.25 -3.67
C ARG A 62 -23.45 15.86 -3.60
N LEU A 63 -22.57 16.79 -3.20
CA LEU A 63 -21.15 16.50 -3.07
C LEU A 63 -20.85 15.56 -1.91
N ALA A 64 -21.55 15.67 -0.79
CA ALA A 64 -21.45 14.74 0.33
C ALA A 64 -21.82 13.31 -0.10
N GLU A 65 -22.91 13.16 -0.87
CA GLU A 65 -23.33 11.87 -1.42
C GLU A 65 -22.27 11.29 -2.38
N VAL A 66 -21.74 12.13 -3.28
CA VAL A 66 -20.66 11.71 -4.19
C VAL A 66 -19.41 11.28 -3.42
N HIS A 67 -19.04 11.99 -2.35
CA HIS A 67 -17.92 11.62 -1.50
C HIS A 67 -18.13 10.24 -0.87
N GLY A 68 -19.28 10.01 -0.23
CA GLY A 68 -19.59 8.72 0.40
C GLY A 68 -19.53 7.57 -0.60
N ARG A 69 -20.16 7.73 -1.77
CA ARG A 69 -20.08 6.72 -2.84
C ARG A 69 -18.65 6.48 -3.33
N SER A 70 -17.83 7.52 -3.50
CA SER A 70 -16.43 7.35 -3.88
C SER A 70 -15.64 6.56 -2.84
N VAL A 71 -15.88 6.79 -1.55
CA VAL A 71 -15.25 6.05 -0.44
C VAL A 71 -15.66 4.58 -0.50
N ASP A 72 -16.96 4.28 -0.66
CA ASP A 72 -17.44 2.89 -0.73
C ASP A 72 -16.92 2.16 -1.97
N GLU A 73 -16.85 2.82 -3.12
CA GLU A 73 -16.28 2.25 -4.34
C GLU A 73 -14.77 1.97 -4.21
N LEU A 74 -14.05 2.77 -3.41
CA LEU A 74 -12.64 2.53 -3.10
C LEU A 74 -12.45 1.33 -2.19
N ARG A 75 -13.28 1.20 -1.14
CA ARG A 75 -13.23 0.03 -0.25
C ARG A 75 -13.35 -1.28 -1.02
N GLY A 76 -14.16 -1.30 -2.08
CA GLY A 76 -14.35 -2.48 -2.93
C GLY A 76 -13.16 -2.83 -3.85
N VAL A 77 -12.12 -2.00 -3.94
CA VAL A 77 -10.96 -2.25 -4.83
C VAL A 77 -9.62 -2.36 -4.13
N LEU A 78 -9.55 -2.07 -2.83
CA LEU A 78 -8.33 -2.18 -2.02
C LEU A 78 -8.13 -3.63 -1.54
N SER A 79 -6.87 -4.03 -1.34
CA SER A 79 -6.54 -5.25 -0.59
C SER A 79 -6.94 -5.10 0.88
N THR A 80 -6.99 -6.20 1.62
CA THR A 80 -7.34 -6.23 3.05
C THR A 80 -6.51 -5.23 3.86
N ASP A 81 -5.18 -5.32 3.77
CA ASP A 81 -4.25 -4.44 4.50
C ASP A 81 -4.50 -2.95 4.22
N LEU A 82 -4.67 -2.59 2.94
CA LEU A 82 -4.91 -1.20 2.56
C LEU A 82 -6.30 -0.71 2.94
N LEU A 83 -7.29 -1.60 2.97
CA LEU A 83 -8.63 -1.28 3.45
C LEU A 83 -8.60 -0.96 4.95
N GLU A 84 -7.87 -1.75 5.74
CA GLU A 84 -7.68 -1.50 7.17
C GLU A 84 -7.00 -0.15 7.44
N GLU A 85 -5.88 0.12 6.74
CA GLU A 85 -5.20 1.42 6.82
C GLU A 85 -6.11 2.58 6.41
N PHE A 86 -6.90 2.38 5.34
CA PHE A 86 -7.81 3.39 4.82
C PHE A 86 -8.93 3.70 5.83
N ASP A 87 -9.57 2.70 6.41
CA ASP A 87 -10.66 2.89 7.37
C ASP A 87 -10.17 3.44 8.73
N GLU A 88 -8.89 3.24 9.09
CA GLU A 88 -8.30 3.86 10.29
C GLU A 88 -8.14 5.39 10.13
N ILE A 89 -7.81 5.86 8.92
CA ILE A 89 -7.47 7.26 8.67
C ILE A 89 -8.68 8.07 8.16
N MET A 90 -9.57 7.43 7.40
CA MET A 90 -10.67 8.12 6.73
C MET A 90 -11.80 8.47 7.71
N ILE A 91 -12.10 9.76 7.80
CA ILE A 91 -13.12 10.26 8.74
C ILE A 91 -14.44 10.40 7.99
N PRO A 92 -15.52 9.71 8.41
CA PRO A 92 -16.82 9.88 7.78
C PRO A 92 -17.35 11.31 7.90
N LEU A 93 -17.97 11.80 6.82
CA LEU A 93 -18.77 13.02 6.90
C LEU A 93 -19.97 12.80 7.84
N ARG A 94 -20.35 13.85 8.57
CA ARG A 94 -21.55 13.81 9.42
C ARG A 94 -22.80 13.76 8.54
N ASP A 95 -23.81 13.03 8.99
CA ASP A 95 -25.12 12.98 8.33
C ASP A 95 -25.81 14.35 8.41
N GLY A 96 -26.04 14.97 7.26
CA GLY A 96 -26.70 16.27 7.11
C GLY A 96 -25.79 17.48 7.38
N GLU A 97 -25.94 18.51 6.54
CA GLU A 97 -25.32 19.85 6.71
C GLU A 97 -23.78 19.91 6.71
N ALA A 98 -23.10 18.97 6.01
CA ALA A 98 -21.65 19.09 5.80
C ALA A 98 -21.33 20.46 5.19
N THR A 99 -20.51 21.23 5.90
CA THR A 99 -20.11 22.56 5.45
C THR A 99 -19.22 22.45 4.21
N GLU A 100 -19.18 23.51 3.41
CA GLU A 100 -18.27 23.56 2.26
C GLU A 100 -16.81 23.35 2.66
N ALA A 101 -16.42 23.81 3.84
CA ALA A 101 -15.09 23.59 4.40
C ALA A 101 -14.85 22.10 4.72
N GLU A 102 -15.79 21.43 5.39
CA GLU A 102 -15.70 19.99 5.68
C GLU A 102 -15.62 19.17 4.39
N LEU A 103 -16.41 19.52 3.37
CA LEU A 103 -16.36 18.87 2.06
C LEU A 103 -15.00 19.04 1.37
N ARG A 104 -14.43 20.26 1.38
CA ARG A 104 -13.08 20.48 0.82
C ARG A 104 -12.01 19.66 1.54
N ILE A 105 -12.08 19.58 2.88
CA ILE A 105 -11.12 18.81 3.67
C ILE A 105 -11.26 17.31 3.40
N ALA A 106 -12.48 16.77 3.40
CA ALA A 106 -12.72 15.35 3.13
C ALA A 106 -12.26 14.94 1.72
N GLN A 107 -12.54 15.77 0.70
CA GLN A 107 -12.07 15.53 -0.67
C GLN A 107 -10.54 15.62 -0.76
N ALA A 108 -9.91 16.60 -0.09
CA ALA A 108 -8.46 16.74 -0.07
C ALA A 108 -7.76 15.58 0.66
N GLN A 109 -8.34 15.10 1.77
CA GLN A 109 -7.87 13.90 2.48
C GLN A 109 -7.88 12.69 1.54
N LEU A 110 -9.00 12.47 0.84
CA LEU A 110 -9.13 11.35 -0.08
C LEU A 110 -8.10 11.42 -1.22
N ILE A 111 -7.92 12.60 -1.83
CA ILE A 111 -6.94 12.78 -2.91
C ILE A 111 -5.52 12.54 -2.39
N GLY A 112 -5.17 13.11 -1.23
CA GLY A 112 -3.83 12.97 -0.66
C GLY A 112 -3.49 11.51 -0.34
N TRP A 113 -4.44 10.76 0.20
CA TRP A 113 -4.26 9.33 0.45
C TRP A 113 -4.08 8.55 -0.87
N LEU A 114 -4.90 8.82 -1.88
CA LEU A 114 -4.78 8.19 -3.20
C LEU A 114 -3.44 8.50 -3.88
N GLU A 115 -2.96 9.75 -3.79
CA GLU A 115 -1.62 10.14 -4.27
C GLU A 115 -0.51 9.36 -3.56
N GLY A 116 -0.62 9.21 -2.24
CA GLY A 116 0.29 8.39 -1.44
C GLY A 116 0.31 6.93 -1.89
N LEU A 117 -0.87 6.33 -2.10
CA LEU A 117 -1.01 4.97 -2.61
C LEU A 117 -0.35 4.79 -4.00
N PHE A 118 -0.61 5.72 -4.93
CA PHE A 118 0.02 5.67 -6.26
C PHE A 118 1.55 5.73 -6.17
N HIS A 119 2.10 6.62 -5.33
CA HIS A 119 3.53 6.71 -5.11
C HIS A 119 4.11 5.44 -4.45
N GLY A 120 3.40 4.84 -3.49
CA GLY A 120 3.80 3.58 -2.87
C GLY A 120 3.89 2.43 -3.88
N ILE A 121 2.88 2.28 -4.74
CA ILE A 121 2.86 1.27 -5.81
C ILE A 121 4.04 1.50 -6.78
N GLN A 122 4.26 2.75 -7.21
CA GLN A 122 5.37 3.09 -8.11
C GLN A 122 6.74 2.81 -7.48
N ALA A 123 6.92 3.13 -6.19
CA ALA A 123 8.16 2.88 -5.47
C ALA A 123 8.44 1.38 -5.34
N SER A 124 7.42 0.57 -5.04
CA SER A 124 7.53 -0.89 -4.99
C SER A 124 7.93 -1.47 -6.35
N LEU A 125 7.26 -1.07 -7.43
CA LEU A 125 7.60 -1.52 -8.80
C LEU A 125 9.03 -1.14 -9.20
N TRP A 126 9.47 0.08 -8.88
CA TRP A 126 10.84 0.52 -9.15
C TRP A 126 11.87 -0.33 -8.38
N SER A 127 11.60 -0.61 -7.10
CA SER A 127 12.44 -1.46 -6.26
C SER A 127 12.57 -2.87 -6.84
N GLN A 128 11.46 -3.48 -7.25
CA GLN A 128 11.44 -4.79 -7.89
C GLN A 128 12.25 -4.79 -9.19
N GLN A 129 12.08 -3.77 -10.03
CA GLN A 129 12.81 -3.64 -11.29
C GLN A 129 14.32 -3.50 -11.06
N MET A 130 14.75 -2.77 -10.03
CA MET A 130 16.17 -2.62 -9.68
C MET A 130 16.75 -3.92 -9.12
N ALA A 131 16.01 -4.63 -8.26
CA ALA A 131 16.43 -5.94 -7.75
C ALA A 131 16.60 -6.96 -8.88
N ALA A 132 15.65 -7.02 -9.82
CA ALA A 132 15.73 -7.89 -10.99
C ALA A 132 16.93 -7.57 -11.89
N GLN A 133 17.21 -6.28 -12.13
CA GLN A 133 18.39 -5.85 -12.88
C GLN A 133 19.70 -6.27 -12.20
N ASN A 134 19.79 -6.11 -10.88
CA ASN A 134 20.97 -6.52 -10.11
C ASN A 134 21.17 -8.04 -10.16
N GLN A 135 20.10 -8.83 -10.03
CA GLN A 135 20.16 -10.29 -10.16
C GLN A 135 20.67 -10.71 -11.55
N LEU A 136 20.19 -10.09 -12.62
CA LEU A 136 20.67 -10.35 -13.99
C LEU A 136 22.16 -10.01 -14.14
N ALA A 137 22.58 -8.84 -13.62
CA ALA A 137 23.98 -8.43 -13.67
C ALA A 137 24.90 -9.38 -12.90
N GLU A 138 24.46 -9.89 -11.74
CA GLU A 138 25.20 -10.92 -11.00
C GLU A 138 25.32 -12.23 -11.77
N MET A 139 24.24 -12.70 -12.39
CA MET A 139 24.26 -13.92 -13.21
C MET A 139 25.21 -13.78 -14.40
N GLN A 140 25.21 -12.63 -15.07
CA GLN A 140 26.15 -12.34 -16.16
C GLN A 140 27.60 -12.33 -15.67
N LYS A 141 27.89 -11.70 -14.53
CA LYS A 141 29.23 -11.72 -13.92
C LYS A 141 29.68 -13.14 -13.61
N ARG A 142 28.82 -13.96 -13.00
CA ARG A 142 29.12 -15.37 -12.69
C ARG A 142 29.35 -16.21 -13.96
N ALA A 143 28.59 -15.95 -15.03
CA ALA A 143 28.77 -16.62 -16.31
C ALA A 143 30.10 -16.25 -17.00
N LEU A 144 30.56 -14.99 -16.85
CA LEU A 144 31.83 -14.51 -17.41
C LEU A 144 33.06 -14.94 -16.59
N THR A 145 32.90 -15.21 -15.29
CA THR A 145 33.98 -15.68 -14.41
C THR A 145 34.01 -17.20 -14.25
N ALA A 146 33.03 -17.93 -14.78
CA ALA A 146 33.05 -19.39 -14.85
C ALA A 146 34.29 -19.83 -15.65
N PRO A 147 35.20 -20.64 -15.07
CA PRO A 147 36.40 -21.06 -15.76
C PRO A 147 36.00 -21.83 -17.02
N LYS A 148 36.53 -21.43 -18.18
CA LYS A 148 36.59 -22.32 -19.35
C LYS A 148 37.26 -23.60 -18.87
N GLN A 149 36.52 -24.69 -18.77
CA GLN A 149 37.14 -26.01 -18.65
C GLN A 149 38.03 -26.13 -19.87
N ASN A 150 39.34 -26.01 -19.64
CA ASN A 150 40.35 -26.33 -20.63
C ASN A 150 40.12 -27.78 -21.01
N GLU A 151 39.69 -28.01 -22.25
CA GLU A 151 39.90 -29.26 -22.96
C GLU A 151 41.41 -29.43 -23.15
N ASP A 152 42.13 -29.70 -22.07
CA ASP A 152 43.50 -30.21 -22.08
C ASP A 152 43.51 -31.47 -21.22
N GLY A 153 42.92 -32.51 -21.80
CA GLY A 153 42.79 -33.83 -21.24
C GLY A 153 43.19 -34.89 -22.25
N SER A 154 44.49 -34.93 -22.58
CA SER A 154 45.22 -36.17 -22.86
C SER A 154 44.69 -37.05 -24.00
N SER A 155 45.32 -36.88 -25.17
CA SER A 155 45.70 -37.93 -26.12
C SER A 155 45.87 -39.32 -25.46
N GLY A 156 44.89 -40.20 -25.62
CA GLY A 156 44.97 -41.62 -25.29
C GLY A 156 45.00 -42.44 -26.58
N LEU A 157 46.19 -42.62 -27.14
CA LEU A 157 46.51 -43.58 -28.20
C LEU A 157 46.21 -45.00 -27.65
N TYR A 158 45.22 -45.69 -28.22
CA TYR A 158 45.07 -47.13 -28.06
C TYR A 158 45.25 -47.81 -29.42
N LEU A 159 46.26 -48.68 -29.43
CA LEU A 159 46.59 -49.69 -30.44
C LEU A 159 45.45 -50.71 -30.60
#